data_AF-A0A256ZIX4-F1
#
_entry.id   AF-A0A256ZIX4-F1
#
_cell.length_a   1.000
_cell.length_b   1.000
_cell.length_c   1.000
_cell.angle_alpha   90.00
_cell.angle_beta   90.00
_cell.angle_gamma   90.00
#
_symmetry.space_group_name_H-M   'P 1'
#
loop_
_entity.id
_entity.type
_entity.pdbx_description
1 polymer ?
#
loop_
_entity_poly.entity_id
_entity_poly.type
_entity_poly.pdbx_seq_one_letter_code
_entity_poly.pdbx_strand_id
1 'polypeptide(L)'
;MSSKALIIMVLAIVLSVALLSLVYMFFTSGKQVVLRVSTTTSLYATGLLDRYAKFVSRGDNSGTHVRELMLWRKAGLNPKGKPWYIETGSGMSQTLMVAHEYAAYTLSDIGTYLKFSSKLTELKVLVDKGDILVNIYSAYLVRESKNEKYAKKFIDFIVSDKGQEIISSYGGEEFGRPLFYPVKTASIEELKRMWNELAEE
;
A
#
# COMPACT_ATOMS: atom_id res chain seq x y z
N MET A 1 -7.31 29.18 59.64
CA MET A 1 -7.98 29.05 58.32
C MET A 1 -9.16 28.11 58.48
N SER A 2 -10.38 28.46 58.07
CA SER A 2 -11.54 27.58 58.28
C SER A 2 -11.44 26.33 57.41
N SER A 3 -11.99 25.19 57.85
CA SER A 3 -12.02 23.94 57.08
C SER A 3 -12.58 24.13 55.66
N LYS A 4 -13.55 25.04 55.51
CA LYS A 4 -14.12 25.44 54.21
C LYS A 4 -13.11 26.16 53.30
N ALA A 5 -12.27 27.04 53.86
CA ALA A 5 -11.25 27.74 53.09
C ALA A 5 -10.13 26.79 52.61
N LEU A 6 -9.78 25.79 53.41
CA LEU A 6 -8.82 24.75 53.03
C LEU A 6 -9.34 23.89 51.86
N ILE A 7 -10.62 23.49 51.92
CA ILE A 7 -11.26 22.70 50.86
C ILE A 7 -11.33 23.47 49.54
N ILE A 8 -11.71 24.76 49.58
CA ILE A 8 -11.77 25.61 48.39
C ILE A 8 -10.39 25.77 47.75
N MET A 9 -9.35 25.95 48.57
CA MET A 9 -7.97 26.07 48.08
C MET A 9 -7.48 24.78 47.42
N VAL A 10 -7.76 23.61 48.00
CA VAL A 10 -7.39 22.32 47.40
C VAL A 10 -8.13 22.09 46.07
N LEU A 11 -9.43 22.40 46.02
CA LEU A 11 -10.22 22.33 44.78
C LEU A 11 -9.68 23.24 43.69
N ALA A 12 -9.29 24.47 44.02
CA ALA A 12 -8.70 25.42 43.07
C ALA A 12 -7.37 24.90 42.50
N ILE A 13 -6.53 24.29 43.34
CA ILE A 13 -5.26 23.69 42.91
C ILE A 13 -5.53 22.51 41.95
N VAL A 14 -6.42 21.60 42.30
CA VAL A 14 -6.76 20.44 41.45
C VAL A 14 -7.31 20.90 40.09
N LEU A 15 -8.21 21.89 40.09
CA LEU A 15 -8.74 22.44 38.83
C LEU A 15 -7.63 23.08 37.98
N SER A 16 -6.71 23.81 38.60
CA SER A 16 -5.60 24.46 37.89
C SER A 16 -4.66 23.44 37.24
N VAL A 17 -4.35 22.35 37.94
CA VAL A 17 -3.49 21.26 37.43
C VAL A 17 -4.19 20.50 36.30
N ALA A 18 -5.48 20.23 36.44
CA ALA A 18 -6.29 19.59 35.38
C ALA A 18 -6.35 20.47 34.12
N LEU A 19 -6.55 21.78 34.29
CA LEU A 19 -6.57 22.73 33.19
C LEU A 19 -5.20 22.83 32.49
N LEU A 20 -4.10 22.92 33.26
CA LEU A 20 -2.74 22.93 32.72
C LEU A 20 -2.42 21.64 31.95
N SER A 21 -2.87 20.49 32.45
CA SER A 21 -2.69 19.20 31.77
C SER A 21 -3.48 19.11 30.46
N LEU A 22 -4.71 19.63 30.45
CA LEU A 22 -5.56 19.70 29.27
C LEU A 22 -4.96 20.64 28.21
N VAL A 23 -4.49 21.82 28.64
CA VAL A 23 -3.80 22.79 27.77
C VAL A 23 -2.51 22.16 27.22
N TYR A 24 -1.72 21.50 28.05
CA TYR A 24 -0.51 20.80 27.60
C TYR A 24 -0.82 19.71 26.57
N MET A 25 -1.84 18.87 26.81
CA MET A 25 -2.29 17.89 25.82
C MET A 25 -2.76 18.54 24.52
N PHE A 26 -3.50 19.64 24.60
CA PHE A 26 -3.97 20.38 23.42
C PHE A 26 -2.82 20.96 22.59
N PHE A 27 -1.80 21.54 23.25
CA PHE A 27 -0.63 22.12 22.57
C PHE A 27 0.39 21.08 22.09
N THR A 28 0.43 19.90 22.70
CA THR A 28 1.36 18.81 22.30
C THR A 28 0.77 17.88 21.25
N SER A 29 -0.55 17.77 21.14
CA SER A 29 -1.22 16.88 20.18
C SER A 29 -1.17 17.35 18.71
N GLY A 30 -0.47 18.45 18.40
CA GLY A 30 -0.58 19.14 17.10
C GLY A 30 0.64 19.11 16.18
N LYS A 31 1.77 18.51 16.56
CA LYS A 31 2.97 18.54 15.69
C LYS A 31 3.15 17.21 14.95
N GLN A 32 2.44 17.04 13.83
CA GLN A 32 2.89 16.11 12.80
C GLN A 32 4.26 16.59 12.31
N VAL A 33 5.32 15.91 12.74
CA VAL A 33 6.65 16.14 12.19
C VAL A 33 6.70 15.49 10.82
N VAL A 34 6.34 16.25 9.78
CA VAL A 34 6.49 15.80 8.39
C VAL A 34 7.98 15.87 8.03
N LEU A 35 8.70 14.79 8.31
CA LEU A 35 10.09 14.62 7.90
C LEU A 35 10.13 14.32 6.40
N ARG A 36 10.42 15.34 5.58
CA ARG A 36 10.78 15.14 4.17
C ARG A 36 12.27 14.83 4.09
N VAL A 37 12.60 13.55 4.15
CA VAL A 37 13.97 13.06 3.99
C VAL A 37 14.24 12.89 2.49
N SER A 38 15.02 13.79 1.91
CA SER A 38 15.69 13.60 0.62
C SER A 38 17.16 13.42 0.94
N THR A 39 17.59 12.17 1.12
CA THR A 39 18.99 11.85 1.39
C THR A 39 19.55 11.01 0.25
N THR A 40 20.79 11.29 -0.13
CA THR A 40 21.60 10.41 -0.99
C THR A 40 22.01 9.12 -0.28
N THR A 41 21.78 9.05 1.03
CA THR A 41 21.98 7.89 1.91
C THR A 41 20.64 7.21 2.17
N SER A 42 20.58 5.87 2.14
CA SER A 42 19.32 5.15 2.33
C SER A 42 18.71 5.38 3.73
N LEU A 43 17.39 5.51 3.81
CA LEU A 43 16.62 5.64 5.07
C LEU A 43 16.88 4.47 6.04
N TYR A 44 17.27 3.32 5.49
CA TYR A 44 17.73 2.16 6.25
C TYR A 44 19.04 2.44 7.00
N ALA A 45 20.05 3.01 6.33
CA ALA A 45 21.34 3.28 6.93
C ALA A 45 21.28 4.30 8.07
N THR A 46 20.25 5.15 8.10
CA THR A 46 20.03 6.12 9.18
C THR A 46 19.30 5.53 10.39
N GLY A 47 18.81 4.27 10.32
CA GLY A 47 17.99 3.66 11.36
C GLY A 47 16.59 4.29 11.52
N LEU A 48 16.18 5.14 10.57
CA LEU A 48 14.89 5.83 10.65
C LEU A 48 13.71 4.89 10.36
N LEU A 49 13.92 3.84 9.56
CA LEU A 49 12.91 2.79 9.34
C LEU A 49 12.44 2.20 10.68
N ASP A 50 13.36 1.88 11.57
CA ASP A 50 13.07 1.27 12.89
C ASP A 50 12.17 2.14 13.78
N ARG A 51 12.18 3.46 13.60
CA ARG A 51 11.47 4.41 14.49
C ARG A 51 10.28 5.12 13.84
N TYR A 52 10.33 5.39 12.54
CA TYR A 52 9.42 6.35 11.89
C TYR A 52 8.76 5.84 10.62
N ALA A 53 9.16 4.70 10.06
CA ALA A 53 8.62 4.20 8.80
C ALA A 53 8.40 2.69 8.87
N LYS A 54 7.27 2.32 9.46
CA LYS A 54 6.76 0.94 9.44
C LYS A 54 6.30 0.59 8.03
N PHE A 55 6.52 -0.65 7.64
CA PHE A 55 6.03 -1.23 6.40
C PHE A 55 5.18 -2.46 6.73
N VAL A 56 3.94 -2.50 6.24
CA VAL A 56 3.02 -3.62 6.43
C VAL A 56 3.01 -4.46 5.16
N SER A 57 3.49 -5.69 5.31
CA SER A 57 3.50 -6.71 4.29
C SER A 57 2.26 -7.60 4.36
N ARG A 58 1.87 -8.09 3.18
CA ARG A 58 0.89 -9.18 3.05
C ARG A 58 1.36 -10.43 3.81
N GLY A 59 2.62 -10.83 3.62
CA GLY A 59 3.19 -12.02 4.26
C GLY A 59 2.47 -13.34 3.92
N ASP A 60 1.81 -13.42 2.76
CA ASP A 60 0.84 -14.49 2.44
C ASP A 60 1.17 -15.30 1.17
N ASN A 61 2.39 -15.15 0.64
CA ASN A 61 2.87 -15.79 -0.61
C ASN A 61 2.07 -15.46 -1.88
N SER A 62 1.26 -14.41 -1.86
CA SER A 62 0.59 -13.90 -3.05
C SER A 62 1.54 -13.23 -4.04
N GLY A 63 1.06 -12.95 -5.26
CA GLY A 63 1.81 -12.16 -6.23
C GLY A 63 2.24 -10.77 -5.72
N THR A 64 1.42 -10.12 -4.89
CA THR A 64 1.79 -8.84 -4.25
C THR A 64 2.93 -9.02 -3.26
N HIS A 65 2.90 -10.08 -2.44
CA HIS A 65 3.99 -10.40 -1.51
C HIS A 65 5.29 -10.72 -2.26
N VAL A 66 5.22 -11.54 -3.31
CA VAL A 66 6.38 -11.84 -4.17
C VAL A 66 6.95 -10.56 -4.78
N ARG A 67 6.08 -9.67 -5.28
CA ARG A 67 6.49 -8.39 -5.86
C ARG A 67 7.19 -7.51 -4.84
N GLU A 68 6.64 -7.40 -3.64
CA GLU A 68 7.22 -6.64 -2.53
C GLU A 68 8.62 -7.15 -2.15
N LEU A 69 8.78 -8.46 -1.98
CA LEU A 69 10.07 -9.07 -1.66
C LEU A 69 11.11 -8.82 -2.78
N MET A 70 10.70 -8.85 -4.04
CA MET A 70 11.55 -8.48 -5.17
C MET A 70 12.02 -7.01 -5.05
N LEU A 71 11.12 -6.07 -4.73
CA LEU A 71 11.49 -4.66 -4.53
C LEU A 71 12.53 -4.49 -3.41
N TRP A 72 12.36 -5.19 -2.29
CA TRP A 72 13.33 -5.14 -1.20
C TRP A 72 14.71 -5.65 -1.62
N ARG A 73 14.77 -6.77 -2.35
CA ARG A 73 16.02 -7.33 -2.86
C ARG A 73 16.72 -6.38 -3.83
N LYS A 74 15.99 -5.77 -4.77
CA LYS A 74 16.55 -4.77 -5.69
C LYS A 74 17.04 -3.51 -4.98
N ALA A 75 16.44 -3.17 -3.84
CA ALA A 75 16.94 -2.11 -2.96
C ALA A 75 18.17 -2.53 -2.12
N GLY A 76 18.63 -3.78 -2.23
CA GLY A 76 19.72 -4.33 -1.41
C GLY A 76 19.34 -4.56 0.05
N LEU A 77 18.05 -4.71 0.36
CA LEU A 77 17.52 -4.83 1.71
C LEU A 77 16.87 -6.21 1.94
N ASN A 78 17.00 -6.72 3.17
CA ASN A 78 16.24 -7.88 3.64
C ASN A 78 15.36 -7.44 4.82
N PRO A 79 14.03 -7.38 4.64
CA PRO A 79 13.11 -6.91 5.67
C PRO A 79 12.78 -7.97 6.72
N LYS A 80 13.11 -9.25 6.49
CA LYS A 80 12.71 -10.36 7.35
C LYS A 80 13.23 -10.19 8.77
N GLY A 81 12.33 -10.29 9.74
CA GLY A 81 12.63 -10.16 11.18
C GLY A 81 12.98 -8.74 11.62
N LYS A 82 12.81 -7.73 10.77
CA LYS A 82 13.05 -6.32 11.14
C LYS A 82 11.85 -5.78 11.93
N PRO A 83 12.06 -5.01 13.00
CA PRO A 83 10.96 -4.47 13.82
C PRO A 83 9.97 -3.57 13.07
N TRP A 84 10.42 -2.92 12.00
CA TRP A 84 9.58 -2.06 11.16
C TRP A 84 8.80 -2.81 10.08
N TYR A 85 9.06 -4.10 9.88
CA TYR A 85 8.41 -4.92 8.87
C TYR A 85 7.36 -5.82 9.51
N ILE A 86 6.09 -5.55 9.22
CA ILE A 86 4.94 -6.19 9.87
C ILE A 86 4.25 -7.09 8.86
N GLU A 87 4.26 -8.40 9.10
CA GLU A 87 3.59 -9.38 8.23
C GLU A 87 2.18 -9.67 8.75
N THR A 88 1.18 -9.47 7.89
CA THR A 88 -0.24 -9.70 8.27
C THR A 88 -0.72 -11.13 8.03
N GLY A 89 -0.05 -11.90 7.18
CA GLY A 89 -0.50 -13.23 6.75
C GLY A 89 -1.89 -13.21 6.08
N SER A 90 -2.31 -12.06 5.56
CA SER A 90 -3.69 -11.77 5.19
C SER A 90 -3.80 -11.19 3.77
N GLY A 91 -5.02 -11.19 3.23
CA GLY A 91 -5.32 -10.57 1.94
C GLY A 91 -5.21 -9.03 1.96
N MET A 92 -5.13 -8.44 0.76
CA MET A 92 -4.80 -7.02 0.58
C MET A 92 -5.73 -6.04 1.30
N SER A 93 -7.03 -6.33 1.38
CA SER A 93 -7.98 -5.48 2.12
C SER A 93 -7.63 -5.36 3.61
N GLN A 94 -7.31 -6.47 4.27
CA GLN A 94 -6.91 -6.46 5.68
C GLN A 94 -5.53 -5.82 5.86
N THR A 95 -4.59 -6.09 4.95
CA THR A 95 -3.25 -5.47 4.97
C THR A 95 -3.35 -3.94 4.85
N LEU A 96 -4.23 -3.42 3.99
CA LEU A 96 -4.48 -1.97 3.89
C LEU A 96 -5.08 -1.39 5.19
N MET A 97 -6.02 -2.08 5.82
CA MET A 97 -6.59 -1.65 7.10
C MET A 97 -5.52 -1.58 8.19
N VAL A 98 -4.66 -2.59 8.29
CA VAL A 98 -3.54 -2.60 9.24
C VAL A 98 -2.55 -1.47 8.93
N ALA A 99 -2.18 -1.29 7.66
CA ALA A 99 -1.30 -0.19 7.26
C ALA A 99 -1.89 1.19 7.63
N HIS A 100 -3.20 1.35 7.45
CA HIS A 100 -3.93 2.55 7.85
C HIS A 100 -3.88 2.79 9.36
N GLU A 101 -4.20 1.78 10.18
CA GLU A 101 -4.15 1.87 11.65
C GLU A 101 -2.76 2.21 12.19
N TYR A 102 -1.71 1.69 11.55
CA TYR A 102 -0.33 1.97 11.92
C TYR A 102 0.24 3.26 11.32
N ALA A 103 -0.52 3.97 10.47
CA ALA A 103 -0.01 5.07 9.63
C ALA A 103 1.31 4.66 8.90
N ALA A 104 1.29 3.48 8.30
CA ALA A 104 2.46 2.79 7.77
C ALA A 104 2.43 2.71 6.23
N TYR A 105 3.57 2.35 5.66
CA TYR A 105 3.71 2.09 4.22
C TYR A 105 3.25 0.67 3.89
N THR A 106 2.77 0.45 2.66
CA THR A 106 2.46 -0.89 2.14
C THR A 106 2.49 -0.88 0.61
N LEU A 107 2.65 -2.05 -0.01
CA LEU A 107 2.48 -2.23 -1.44
C LEU A 107 1.08 -2.79 -1.72
N SER A 108 0.33 -2.14 -2.61
CA SER A 108 -1.02 -2.56 -2.99
C SER A 108 -1.21 -2.45 -4.50
N ASP A 109 -2.08 -3.28 -5.06
CA ASP A 109 -2.68 -2.98 -6.35
C ASP A 109 -3.60 -1.75 -6.24
N ILE A 110 -3.64 -0.92 -7.29
CA ILE A 110 -4.34 0.36 -7.28
C ILE A 110 -5.86 0.17 -7.19
N GLY A 111 -6.42 -0.88 -7.82
CA GLY A 111 -7.85 -1.16 -7.78
C GLY A 111 -8.34 -1.46 -6.37
N THR A 112 -7.60 -2.29 -5.62
CA THR A 112 -7.93 -2.57 -4.22
C THR A 112 -7.80 -1.33 -3.36
N TYR A 113 -6.74 -0.52 -3.50
CA TYR A 113 -6.63 0.75 -2.78
C TYR A 113 -7.84 1.65 -3.05
N LEU A 114 -8.17 1.88 -4.32
CA LEU A 114 -9.26 2.79 -4.70
C LEU A 114 -10.60 2.35 -4.12
N LYS A 115 -10.89 1.04 -4.13
CA LYS A 115 -12.10 0.46 -3.53
C LYS A 115 -12.27 0.78 -2.05
N PHE A 116 -11.17 0.88 -1.30
CA PHE A 116 -11.20 1.15 0.15
C PHE A 116 -10.77 2.57 0.52
N SER A 117 -10.36 3.39 -0.45
CA SER A 117 -9.72 4.70 -0.24
C SER A 117 -10.53 5.65 0.65
N SER A 118 -11.86 5.64 0.55
CA SER A 118 -12.76 6.44 1.40
C SER A 118 -12.66 6.12 2.90
N LYS A 119 -12.17 4.91 3.25
CA LYS A 119 -11.97 4.45 4.63
C LYS A 119 -10.52 4.55 5.09
N LEU A 120 -9.58 4.82 4.18
CA LEU A 120 -8.13 4.76 4.43
C LEU A 120 -7.52 6.17 4.50
N THR A 121 -8.01 7.03 5.39
CA THR A 121 -7.63 8.46 5.43
C THR A 121 -6.15 8.73 5.72
N GLU A 122 -5.47 7.82 6.41
CA GLU A 122 -4.03 7.88 6.68
C GLU A 122 -3.17 7.41 5.49
N LEU A 123 -3.77 6.77 4.47
CA LEU A 123 -3.04 6.22 3.34
C LEU A 123 -3.21 7.09 2.09
N LYS A 124 -2.09 7.50 1.53
CA LYS A 124 -2.02 8.22 0.27
C LYS A 124 -1.14 7.47 -0.70
N VAL A 125 -1.50 7.50 -1.97
CA VAL A 125 -0.64 6.99 -3.04
C VAL A 125 0.62 7.86 -3.12
N LEU A 126 1.78 7.25 -2.90
CA LEU A 126 3.08 7.92 -2.99
C LEU A 126 3.78 7.64 -4.31
N VAL A 127 3.64 6.41 -4.81
CA VAL A 127 4.22 5.94 -6.07
C VAL A 127 3.23 5.00 -6.75
N ASP A 128 2.80 5.33 -7.97
CA ASP A 128 1.90 4.48 -8.79
C ASP A 128 2.40 4.28 -10.23
N LYS A 129 3.66 4.64 -10.50
CA LYS A 129 4.29 4.54 -11.82
C LYS A 129 5.70 3.97 -11.72
N GLY A 130 6.18 3.43 -12.84
CA GLY A 130 7.51 2.86 -13.01
C GLY A 130 7.44 1.41 -13.45
N ASP A 131 8.36 1.01 -14.34
CA ASP A 131 8.36 -0.30 -14.99
C ASP A 131 8.38 -1.46 -13.98
N ILE A 132 9.06 -1.25 -12.85
CA ILE A 132 9.17 -2.21 -11.76
C ILE A 132 7.83 -2.52 -11.06
N LEU A 133 6.84 -1.62 -11.17
CA LEU A 133 5.50 -1.77 -10.61
C LEU A 133 4.50 -2.34 -11.60
N VAL A 134 4.91 -2.60 -12.85
CA VAL A 134 4.01 -3.16 -13.86
C VAL A 134 3.61 -4.59 -13.49
N ASN A 135 2.30 -4.82 -13.47
CA ASN A 135 1.69 -6.11 -13.18
C ASN A 135 1.06 -6.68 -14.46
N ILE A 136 1.79 -7.59 -15.12
CA ILE A 136 1.37 -8.19 -16.40
C ILE A 136 0.40 -9.34 -16.13
N TYR A 137 -0.75 -9.32 -16.80
CA TYR A 137 -1.71 -10.42 -16.81
C TYR A 137 -1.56 -11.25 -18.07
N SER A 138 -1.47 -12.57 -17.90
CA SER A 138 -1.29 -13.53 -18.99
C SER A 138 -2.40 -14.59 -18.95
N ALA A 139 -2.90 -14.97 -20.13
CA ALA A 139 -3.85 -16.07 -20.28
C ALA A 139 -3.13 -17.30 -20.84
N TYR A 140 -3.23 -18.43 -20.15
CA TYR A 140 -2.63 -19.71 -20.54
C TYR A 140 -3.71 -20.70 -20.97
N LEU A 141 -3.52 -21.34 -22.12
CA LEU A 141 -4.41 -22.39 -22.60
C LEU A 141 -3.98 -23.74 -22.03
N VAL A 142 -4.87 -24.38 -21.25
CA VAL A 142 -4.68 -25.75 -20.76
C VAL A 142 -5.14 -26.72 -21.85
N ARG A 143 -4.18 -27.48 -22.39
CA ARG A 143 -4.42 -28.50 -23.41
C ARG A 143 -5.16 -29.72 -22.83
N GLU A 144 -5.84 -30.44 -23.71
CA GLU A 144 -6.54 -31.71 -23.40
C GLU A 144 -7.70 -31.55 -22.40
N SER A 145 -8.13 -30.31 -22.14
CA SER A 145 -9.31 -30.05 -21.33
C SER A 145 -10.58 -30.23 -22.17
N LYS A 146 -11.66 -30.75 -21.56
CA LYS A 146 -12.98 -30.89 -22.23
C LYS A 146 -13.51 -29.57 -22.79
N ASN A 147 -13.05 -28.44 -22.26
CA ASN A 147 -13.49 -27.09 -22.60
C ASN A 147 -12.45 -26.29 -23.40
N GLU A 148 -11.40 -26.92 -23.93
CA GLU A 148 -10.31 -26.25 -24.65
C GLU A 148 -10.83 -25.32 -25.77
N LYS A 149 -11.85 -25.77 -26.52
CA LYS A 149 -12.53 -24.97 -27.56
C LYS A 149 -13.04 -23.63 -27.03
N TYR A 150 -13.64 -23.62 -25.83
CA TYR A 150 -14.19 -22.41 -25.23
C TYR A 150 -13.08 -21.54 -24.62
N ALA A 151 -12.08 -22.16 -24.01
CA ALA A 151 -10.90 -21.45 -23.52
C ALA A 151 -10.18 -20.70 -24.66
N LYS A 152 -10.00 -21.34 -25.82
CA LYS A 152 -9.43 -20.68 -27.00
C LYS A 152 -10.29 -19.49 -27.46
N LYS A 153 -11.60 -19.67 -27.58
CA LYS A 153 -12.52 -18.58 -27.94
C LYS A 153 -12.45 -17.41 -26.95
N PHE A 154 -12.30 -17.70 -25.66
CA PHE A 154 -12.18 -16.68 -24.63
C PHE A 154 -10.86 -15.92 -24.72
N ILE A 155 -9.73 -16.61 -24.95
CA ILE A 155 -8.43 -15.97 -25.20
C ILE A 155 -8.51 -15.09 -26.45
N ASP A 156 -9.05 -15.62 -27.56
CA ASP A 156 -9.25 -14.88 -28.81
C ASP A 156 -10.11 -13.62 -28.58
N PHE A 157 -11.14 -13.71 -27.73
CA PHE A 157 -11.97 -12.56 -27.35
C PHE A 157 -11.19 -11.53 -26.51
N ILE A 158 -10.46 -11.96 -25.48
CA ILE A 158 -9.69 -11.04 -24.61
C ILE A 158 -8.73 -10.18 -25.43
N VAL A 159 -8.04 -10.77 -26.41
CA VAL A 159 -7.05 -10.05 -27.25
C VAL A 159 -7.66 -9.30 -28.44
N SER A 160 -8.96 -9.53 -28.73
CA SER A 160 -9.67 -8.80 -29.79
C SER A 160 -9.85 -7.32 -29.48
N ASP A 161 -10.17 -6.51 -30.50
CA ASP A 161 -10.45 -5.08 -30.36
C ASP A 161 -11.51 -4.81 -29.30
N LYS A 162 -12.61 -5.57 -29.33
CA LYS A 162 -13.71 -5.44 -28.38
C LYS A 162 -13.29 -5.80 -26.94
N GLY A 163 -12.52 -6.87 -26.77
CA GLY A 163 -12.02 -7.28 -25.44
C GLY A 163 -11.08 -6.24 -24.84
N GLN A 164 -10.17 -5.72 -25.66
CA GLN A 164 -9.23 -4.67 -25.25
C GLN A 164 -9.92 -3.34 -24.95
N GLU A 165 -10.99 -2.99 -25.68
CA GLU A 165 -11.82 -1.81 -25.38
C GLU A 165 -12.48 -1.92 -24.00
N ILE A 166 -13.11 -3.07 -23.70
CA ILE A 166 -13.70 -3.35 -22.38
C ILE A 166 -12.66 -3.25 -21.26
N ILE A 167 -11.46 -3.79 -21.47
CA ILE A 167 -10.37 -3.70 -20.50
C ILE A 167 -9.96 -2.25 -20.28
N SER A 168 -9.83 -1.48 -21.36
CA SER A 168 -9.36 -0.09 -21.32
C SER A 168 -10.34 0.90 -20.68
N SER A 169 -11.64 0.59 -20.66
CA SER A 169 -12.66 1.43 -20.04
C SER A 169 -12.99 1.05 -18.60
N TYR A 170 -12.55 -0.14 -18.15
CA TYR A 170 -12.90 -0.67 -16.84
C TYR A 170 -12.41 0.24 -15.69
N GLY A 171 -13.35 0.59 -14.81
CA GLY A 171 -13.13 1.46 -13.65
C GLY A 171 -13.13 2.97 -13.96
N GLY A 172 -13.24 3.37 -15.23
CA GLY A 172 -13.23 4.78 -15.63
C GLY A 172 -14.37 5.59 -15.00
N GLU A 173 -15.60 5.06 -15.01
CA GLU A 173 -16.77 5.73 -14.43
C GLU A 173 -16.72 5.79 -12.89
N GLU A 174 -16.31 4.69 -12.25
CA GLU A 174 -16.33 4.57 -10.79
C GLU A 174 -15.16 5.31 -10.12
N PHE A 175 -13.97 5.29 -10.74
CA PHE A 175 -12.73 5.79 -10.14
C PHE A 175 -12.14 6.99 -10.88
N GLY A 176 -12.77 7.46 -11.96
CA GLY A 176 -12.27 8.57 -12.78
C GLY A 176 -11.01 8.27 -13.58
N ARG A 177 -10.56 7.00 -13.61
CA ARG A 177 -9.39 6.53 -14.35
C ARG A 177 -9.54 5.04 -14.72
N PRO A 178 -8.94 4.59 -15.83
CA PRO A 178 -8.87 3.16 -16.13
C PRO A 178 -8.00 2.44 -15.10
N LEU A 179 -8.42 1.23 -14.70
CA LEU A 179 -7.66 0.38 -13.78
C LEU A 179 -6.70 -0.57 -14.50
N PHE A 180 -6.95 -0.85 -15.78
CA PHE A 180 -6.14 -1.74 -16.60
C PHE A 180 -5.77 -1.04 -17.89
N TYR A 181 -4.56 -1.34 -18.39
CA TYR A 181 -4.08 -0.84 -19.66
C TYR A 181 -4.08 -1.99 -20.68
N PRO A 182 -4.65 -1.78 -21.88
CA PRO A 182 -4.73 -2.83 -22.89
C PRO A 182 -3.35 -3.17 -23.43
N VAL A 183 -3.14 -4.43 -23.80
CA VAL A 183 -1.87 -4.93 -24.37
C VAL A 183 -1.47 -4.17 -25.64
N LYS A 184 -2.44 -3.63 -26.38
CA LYS A 184 -2.21 -2.83 -27.60
C LYS A 184 -1.35 -1.57 -27.38
N THR A 185 -1.16 -1.12 -26.15
CA THR A 185 -0.30 0.03 -25.85
C THR A 185 1.19 -0.33 -25.79
N ALA A 186 1.55 -1.61 -25.93
CA ALA A 186 2.93 -2.11 -25.93
C ALA A 186 3.11 -3.24 -26.96
N SER A 187 4.33 -3.41 -27.48
CA SER A 187 4.65 -4.56 -28.33
C SER A 187 4.76 -5.85 -27.50
N ILE A 188 4.54 -7.01 -28.13
CA ILE A 188 4.70 -8.32 -27.48
C ILE A 188 6.15 -8.51 -27.01
N GLU A 189 7.11 -8.01 -27.77
CA GLU A 189 8.53 -8.05 -27.46
C GLU A 189 8.85 -7.26 -26.20
N GLU A 190 8.28 -6.06 -26.04
CA GLU A 190 8.42 -5.25 -24.82
C GLU A 190 7.81 -5.95 -23.62
N LEU A 191 6.58 -6.49 -23.76
CA LEU A 191 5.92 -7.20 -22.66
C LEU A 191 6.69 -8.47 -22.25
N LYS A 192 7.27 -9.19 -23.20
CA LYS A 192 8.14 -10.34 -22.92
C LYS A 192 9.42 -9.93 -22.22
N ARG A 193 10.06 -8.84 -22.65
CA ARG A 193 11.26 -8.29 -22.01
C ARG A 193 10.95 -7.93 -20.55
N MET A 194 9.89 -7.15 -20.33
CA MET A 194 9.45 -6.76 -18.99
C MET A 194 9.08 -7.98 -18.14
N TRP A 195 8.40 -8.96 -18.71
CA TRP A 195 8.07 -10.20 -18.01
C TRP A 195 9.34 -10.92 -17.53
N ASN A 196 10.33 -11.09 -18.40
CA ASN A 196 11.58 -11.76 -18.04
C ASN A 196 12.34 -10.99 -16.96
N GLU A 197 12.46 -9.66 -17.09
CA GLU A 197 13.09 -8.81 -16.08
C GLU A 197 12.41 -8.91 -14.70
N LEU A 198 11.09 -9.12 -14.68
CA LEU A 198 10.30 -9.25 -13.46
C LEU A 198 10.24 -10.69 -12.91
N ALA A 199 10.50 -11.70 -13.75
CA ALA A 199 10.41 -13.11 -13.41
C ALA A 199 11.77 -13.75 -13.05
N GLU A 200 12.89 -13.14 -13.46
CA GLU A 200 14.25 -13.69 -13.26
C GLU A 200 14.82 -13.56 -11.83
N GLU A 201 14.03 -13.23 -10.81
CA GLU A 201 14.52 -13.04 -9.42
C GLU A 201 13.56 -13.53 -8.32
#